data_AF-A0A1D3L0L2-F1
#
_entry.id   AF-A0A1D3L0L2-F1
#
_cell.length_a   1.000
_cell.length_b   1.000
_cell.length_c   1.000
_cell.angle_alpha   90.00
_cell.angle_beta   90.00
_cell.angle_gamma   90.00
#
_symmetry.space_group_name_H-M   'P 1'
#
loop_
_entity.id
_entity.type
_entity.pdbx_description
1 polymer ?
#
loop_
_entity_poly.entity_id
_entity_poly.type
_entity_poly.pdbx_seq_one_letter_code
_entity_poly.pdbx_strand_id
1 'polypeptide(L)'
;MCILPATLAVNTSNTSQEPSKVTSSGVKEIKEVKKLNAASYYYKKVVKYKKVAYYKKVAYYKNHKKYYKYKKYYKYKKVVTYKKVYRTAKAASTYKTSVKVYKSVAGYNVKKTSSTVTATAKCSCGACGNYNYHTASFKNYCPHCHKSGVLVWNPKGTAEGEWTCSSCGADYCAADGKEKVYSSPKYLTKV
;
A
#
# COMPACT_ATOMS: atom_id res chain seq x y z
N MET A 1 -24.46 -15.93 -14.14
CA MET A 1 -24.37 -14.47 -14.34
C MET A 1 -22.90 -14.10 -14.32
N CYS A 2 -22.30 -13.83 -15.47
CA CYS A 2 -20.93 -13.36 -15.58
C CYS A 2 -20.86 -11.89 -15.15
N ILE A 3 -20.04 -11.60 -14.14
CA ILE A 3 -19.72 -10.23 -13.73
C ILE A 3 -18.39 -9.90 -14.40
N LEU A 4 -18.40 -9.04 -15.42
CA LEU A 4 -17.19 -8.46 -15.97
C LEU A 4 -16.86 -7.18 -15.20
N PRO A 5 -15.73 -7.09 -14.48
CA PRO A 5 -15.24 -5.82 -13.97
C PRO A 5 -14.49 -5.08 -15.10
N ALA A 6 -14.86 -3.82 -15.33
CA ALA A 6 -14.09 -2.92 -16.17
C ALA A 6 -12.74 -2.61 -15.50
N THR A 7 -11.65 -2.91 -16.19
CA THR A 7 -10.28 -2.53 -15.82
C THR A 7 -10.09 -1.03 -16.04
N LEU A 8 -9.68 -0.29 -15.01
CA LEU A 8 -9.20 1.09 -15.14
C LEU A 8 -7.73 1.16 -14.72
N ALA A 9 -6.97 1.81 -15.59
CA ALA A 9 -5.52 1.97 -15.57
C ALA A 9 -5.01 2.59 -14.26
N VAL A 10 -3.92 2.04 -13.74
CA VAL A 10 -3.14 2.63 -12.65
C VAL A 10 -2.07 3.51 -13.29
N ASN A 11 -2.28 4.82 -13.26
CA ASN A 11 -1.19 5.79 -13.44
C ASN A 11 -0.36 5.80 -12.15
N THR A 12 0.85 5.28 -12.21
CA THR A 12 1.88 5.45 -11.18
C THR A 12 2.49 6.84 -11.32
N SER A 13 2.15 7.78 -10.44
CA SER A 13 2.94 8.98 -10.21
C SER A 13 3.87 8.76 -9.02
N ASN A 14 5.17 8.92 -9.29
CA ASN A 14 6.26 8.98 -8.32
C ASN A 14 6.01 10.12 -7.32
N THR A 15 6.23 9.87 -6.03
CA THR A 15 6.38 10.94 -5.03
C THR A 15 7.71 10.77 -4.30
N SER A 16 8.60 11.72 -4.56
CA SER A 16 9.85 12.00 -3.88
C SER A 16 9.63 12.28 -2.38
N GLN A 17 10.39 11.62 -1.51
CA GLN A 17 10.47 11.94 -0.08
C GLN A 17 11.80 12.62 0.25
N GLU A 18 11.71 13.85 0.75
CA GLU A 18 12.78 14.64 1.35
C GLU A 18 13.16 14.08 2.75
N PRO A 19 14.45 14.06 3.14
CA PRO A 19 14.90 13.31 4.32
C PRO A 19 14.71 14.11 5.63
N SER A 20 13.99 13.52 6.59
CA SER A 20 13.86 14.05 7.95
C SER A 20 14.98 13.53 8.86
N LYS A 21 15.63 14.48 9.58
CA LYS A 21 16.65 14.27 10.62
C LYS A 21 16.22 13.19 11.63
N VAL A 22 17.07 12.18 11.84
CA VAL A 22 16.94 11.19 12.91
C VAL A 22 18.01 11.45 13.98
N THR A 23 17.60 11.90 15.15
CA THR A 23 18.37 11.85 16.39
C THR A 23 17.89 10.67 17.23
N SER A 24 18.83 10.02 17.91
CA SER A 24 18.63 8.94 18.87
C SER A 24 17.55 9.29 19.90
N SER A 25 16.71 8.30 20.20
CA SER A 25 15.62 8.33 21.19
C SER A 25 14.35 9.03 20.70
N GLY A 26 13.27 8.25 20.61
CA GLY A 26 11.93 8.73 20.30
C GLY A 26 11.38 8.07 19.05
N VAL A 27 10.61 7.00 19.26
CA VAL A 27 9.69 6.44 18.26
C VAL A 27 8.77 7.57 17.82
N LYS A 28 9.07 8.20 16.68
CA LYS A 28 8.07 9.00 15.98
C LYS A 28 7.18 8.03 15.24
N GLU A 29 5.98 7.88 15.78
CA GLU A 29 4.82 7.27 15.17
C GLU A 29 4.79 7.56 13.66
N ILE A 30 5.15 6.57 12.84
CA ILE A 30 4.96 6.66 11.39
C ILE A 30 3.47 6.39 11.16
N LYS A 31 2.64 7.43 11.29
CA LYS A 31 1.30 7.41 10.70
C LYS A 31 1.44 7.54 9.19
N GLU A 32 1.84 6.46 8.53
CA GLU A 32 1.53 6.32 7.11
C GLU A 32 0.02 6.08 7.01
N VAL A 33 -0.76 7.15 7.07
CA VAL A 33 -2.16 7.11 6.68
C VAL A 33 -2.16 7.02 5.17
N LYS A 34 -2.09 5.79 4.64
CA LYS A 34 -2.57 5.54 3.28
C LYS A 34 -4.01 6.06 3.25
N LYS A 35 -4.22 7.17 2.53
CA LYS A 35 -5.55 7.69 2.21
C LYS A 35 -6.28 6.57 1.49
N LEU A 36 -7.05 5.81 2.25
CA LEU A 36 -7.85 4.74 1.71
C LEU A 36 -9.08 5.34 1.05
N ASN A 37 -9.17 4.99 -0.22
CA ASN A 37 -10.37 4.79 -1.01
C ASN A 37 -10.96 6.04 -1.68
N ALA A 38 -10.68 6.13 -2.98
CA ALA A 38 -11.67 6.62 -3.95
C ALA A 38 -13.02 5.96 -3.62
N ALA A 39 -14.05 6.78 -3.37
CA ALA A 39 -15.37 6.31 -2.98
C ALA A 39 -15.95 5.39 -4.07
N SER A 40 -15.79 4.08 -3.89
CA SER A 40 -16.36 3.06 -4.76
C SER A 40 -17.87 3.12 -4.63
N TYR A 41 -18.58 3.30 -5.76
CA TYR A 41 -20.03 3.29 -5.80
C TYR A 41 -20.53 2.11 -6.65
N TYR A 42 -21.75 1.66 -6.37
CA TYR A 42 -22.44 0.69 -7.22
C TYR A 42 -23.91 1.06 -7.38
N TYR A 43 -24.52 0.60 -8.46
CA TYR A 43 -25.96 0.78 -8.69
C TYR A 43 -26.73 -0.41 -8.12
N LYS A 44 -27.57 -0.14 -7.12
CA LYS A 44 -28.47 -1.15 -6.53
C LYS A 44 -29.78 -1.18 -7.30
N LYS A 45 -30.14 -2.35 -7.84
CA LYS A 45 -31.43 -2.61 -8.50
C LYS A 45 -32.56 -2.58 -7.46
N VAL A 46 -33.59 -1.79 -7.73
CA VAL A 46 -34.81 -1.68 -6.92
C VAL A 46 -36.00 -2.09 -7.79
N VAL A 47 -36.82 -3.00 -7.29
CA VAL A 47 -38.02 -3.48 -7.98
C VAL A 47 -39.23 -3.02 -7.19
N LYS A 48 -40.18 -2.34 -7.86
CA LYS A 48 -41.46 -1.90 -7.28
C LYS A 48 -42.60 -2.34 -8.18
N TYR A 49 -43.74 -2.68 -7.61
CA TYR A 49 -44.95 -3.01 -8.36
C TYR A 49 -45.94 -1.84 -8.26
N LYS A 50 -46.28 -1.24 -9.39
CA LYS A 50 -47.28 -0.16 -9.44
C LYS A 50 -48.62 -0.73 -9.91
N LYS A 51 -49.70 -0.40 -9.19
CA LYS A 51 -51.07 -0.76 -9.56
C LYS A 51 -51.51 0.13 -10.71
N VAL A 52 -51.85 -0.46 -11.85
CA VAL A 52 -52.28 0.25 -13.06
C VAL A 52 -53.71 -0.16 -13.41
N ALA A 53 -54.52 0.82 -13.80
CA ALA A 53 -55.90 0.59 -14.24
C ALA A 53 -55.93 0.26 -15.74
N TYR A 54 -56.74 -0.74 -16.10
CA TYR A 54 -57.00 -1.16 -17.46
C TYR A 54 -58.50 -1.23 -17.70
N TYR A 55 -58.90 -1.08 -18.96
CA TYR A 55 -60.30 -1.09 -19.37
C TYR A 55 -60.51 -2.19 -20.39
N LYS A 56 -61.47 -3.08 -20.13
CA LYS A 56 -61.88 -4.13 -21.06
C LYS A 56 -63.28 -3.83 -21.58
N LYS A 57 -63.44 -3.81 -22.91
CA LYS A 57 -64.74 -3.70 -23.56
C LYS A 57 -65.49 -5.01 -23.37
N VAL A 58 -66.69 -4.96 -22.80
CA VAL A 58 -67.57 -6.12 -22.62
C VAL A 58 -68.91 -5.86 -23.27
N ALA A 59 -69.43 -6.88 -23.96
CA ALA A 59 -70.77 -6.81 -24.54
C ALA A 59 -71.83 -7.03 -23.47
N TYR A 60 -72.99 -6.40 -23.64
CA TYR A 60 -74.21 -6.73 -22.91
C TYR A 60 -75.41 -6.58 -23.84
N TYR A 61 -76.51 -7.23 -23.50
CA TYR A 61 -77.73 -7.24 -24.30
C TYR A 61 -78.85 -6.52 -23.54
N LYS A 62 -79.61 -5.69 -24.25
CA LYS A 62 -80.81 -5.03 -23.72
C LYS A 62 -81.83 -4.94 -24.85
N ASN A 63 -83.08 -5.36 -24.63
CA ASN A 63 -84.15 -5.37 -25.64
C ASN A 63 -83.71 -6.01 -26.97
N HIS A 64 -83.03 -7.17 -26.89
CA HIS A 64 -82.45 -7.90 -28.03
C HIS A 64 -81.37 -7.16 -28.84
N LYS A 65 -80.96 -5.95 -28.43
CA LYS A 65 -79.88 -5.18 -29.06
C LYS A 65 -78.57 -5.36 -28.28
N LYS A 66 -77.45 -5.49 -29.01
CA LYS A 66 -76.09 -5.65 -28.45
C LYS A 66 -75.44 -4.30 -28.22
N TYR A 67 -74.99 -4.06 -27.00
CA TYR A 67 -74.30 -2.85 -26.56
C TYR A 67 -72.93 -3.18 -25.96
N TYR A 68 -72.12 -2.16 -25.72
CA TYR A 68 -70.80 -2.31 -25.13
C TYR A 68 -70.60 -1.36 -23.95
N LYS A 69 -69.95 -1.86 -22.90
CA LYS A 69 -69.47 -1.04 -21.78
C LYS A 69 -68.02 -1.39 -21.46
N TYR A 70 -67.28 -0.44 -20.90
CA TYR A 70 -65.93 -0.69 -20.42
C TYR A 70 -65.95 -1.06 -18.94
N LYS A 71 -65.37 -2.21 -18.60
CA LYS A 71 -65.14 -2.62 -17.21
C LYS A 71 -63.70 -2.29 -16.82
N LYS A 72 -63.52 -1.54 -15.73
CA LYS A 72 -62.22 -1.20 -15.15
C LYS A 72 -61.69 -2.36 -14.30
N TYR A 73 -60.43 -2.72 -14.48
CA TYR A 73 -59.73 -3.71 -13.65
C TYR A 73 -58.29 -3.25 -13.37
N TYR A 74 -57.62 -3.89 -12.41
CA TYR A 74 -56.28 -3.49 -11.97
C TYR A 74 -55.27 -4.61 -12.21
N LYS A 75 -54.08 -4.24 -12.69
CA LYS A 75 -52.93 -5.15 -12.81
C LYS A 75 -51.70 -4.48 -12.24
N TYR A 76 -50.86 -5.25 -11.56
CA TYR A 76 -49.57 -4.79 -11.07
C TYR A 76 -48.53 -4.86 -12.18
N LYS A 77 -47.93 -3.71 -12.50
CA LYS A 77 -46.83 -3.63 -13.44
C LYS A 77 -45.51 -3.51 -12.67
N LYS A 78 -44.54 -4.36 -13.02
CA LYS A 78 -43.19 -4.33 -12.47
C LYS A 78 -42.44 -3.11 -13.00
N VAL A 79 -41.85 -2.35 -12.09
CA VAL A 79 -41.01 -1.18 -12.37
C VAL A 79 -39.64 -1.46 -11.76
N VAL A 80 -38.59 -1.31 -12.57
CA VAL A 80 -37.20 -1.50 -12.14
C VAL A 80 -36.49 -0.15 -12.20
N THR A 81 -35.86 0.24 -11.11
CA THR A 81 -35.03 1.45 -11.04
C THR A 81 -33.66 1.12 -10.45
N TYR A 82 -32.66 1.93 -10.74
CA TYR A 82 -31.31 1.78 -10.22
C TYR A 82 -30.97 2.99 -9.37
N LYS A 83 -30.58 2.75 -8.11
CA LYS A 83 -30.13 3.82 -7.21
C LYS A 83 -28.62 3.73 -6.98
N LYS A 84 -27.95 4.88 -7.00
CA LYS A 84 -26.52 4.98 -6.69
C LYS A 84 -26.32 4.77 -5.18
N VAL A 85 -25.44 3.84 -4.82
CA VAL A 85 -25.08 3.55 -3.42
C VAL A 85 -23.57 3.71 -3.28
N TYR A 86 -23.15 4.56 -2.35
CA TYR A 86 -21.75 4.74 -2.00
C TYR A 86 -21.34 3.64 -1.03
N ARG A 87 -20.23 2.95 -1.32
CA ARG A 87 -19.64 2.01 -0.36
C ARG A 87 -18.96 2.86 0.70
N THR A 88 -19.37 2.68 1.95
CA THR A 88 -18.59 3.17 3.07
C THR A 88 -17.25 2.43 3.04
N ALA A 89 -16.14 3.18 3.09
CA ALA A 89 -14.84 2.57 3.28
C ALA A 89 -14.91 1.78 4.59
N LYS A 90 -14.63 0.47 4.54
CA LYS A 90 -14.42 -0.32 5.74
C LYS A 90 -13.29 0.39 6.49
N ALA A 91 -13.56 0.82 7.73
CA ALA A 91 -12.55 1.47 8.56
C ALA A 91 -11.28 0.61 8.48
N ALA A 92 -10.18 1.25 8.09
CA ALA A 92 -8.89 0.59 8.01
C ALA A 92 -8.66 -0.08 9.37
N SER A 93 -8.54 -1.40 9.41
CA SER A 93 -8.10 -2.05 10.64
C SER A 93 -6.68 -1.56 10.85
N THR A 94 -6.48 -0.69 11.84
CA THR A 94 -5.16 -0.33 12.30
C THR A 94 -4.52 -1.60 12.83
N TYR A 95 -3.75 -2.29 11.99
CA TYR A 95 -2.89 -3.35 12.47
C TYR A 95 -1.82 -2.67 13.32
N LYS A 96 -1.96 -2.79 14.65
CA LYS A 96 -0.83 -2.56 15.55
C LYS A 96 0.15 -3.69 15.28
N THR A 97 1.04 -3.48 14.32
CA THR A 97 2.22 -4.32 14.17
C THR A 97 3.13 -4.00 15.34
N SER A 98 3.11 -4.84 16.36
CA SER A 98 4.12 -4.85 17.41
C SER A 98 5.41 -5.36 16.78
N VAL A 99 6.24 -4.45 16.27
CA VAL A 99 7.61 -4.80 15.91
C VAL A 99 8.32 -5.05 17.23
N LYS A 100 8.81 -6.27 17.45
CA LYS A 100 9.80 -6.52 18.51
C LYS A 100 11.03 -5.70 18.15
N VAL A 101 11.20 -4.55 18.80
CA VAL A 101 12.41 -3.75 18.71
C VAL A 101 13.44 -4.47 19.57
N TYR A 102 14.21 -5.34 18.94
CA TYR A 102 15.42 -5.87 19.55
C TYR A 102 16.35 -4.67 19.75
N LYS A 103 16.72 -4.40 21.00
CA LYS A 103 17.75 -3.42 21.35
C LYS A 103 19.09 -3.96 20.83
N SER A 104 19.35 -3.84 19.53
CA SER A 104 20.63 -4.20 18.95
C SER A 104 21.58 -3.03 19.18
N VAL A 105 22.44 -3.18 20.18
CA VAL A 105 23.55 -2.25 20.45
C VAL A 105 24.67 -2.52 19.44
N ALA A 106 24.34 -2.44 18.16
CA ALA A 106 25.22 -2.83 17.06
C ALA A 106 26.05 -1.66 16.52
N GLY A 107 25.58 -0.43 16.72
CA GLY A 107 26.25 0.79 16.29
C GLY A 107 25.43 2.02 16.67
N TYR A 108 26.06 3.18 16.65
CA TYR A 108 25.44 4.46 17.02
C TYR A 108 25.75 5.53 15.97
N ASN A 109 25.24 6.76 16.12
CA ASN A 109 25.35 7.84 15.13
C ASN A 109 24.85 7.46 13.72
N VAL A 110 23.86 6.57 13.64
CA VAL A 110 23.29 6.11 12.37
C VAL A 110 22.50 7.24 11.72
N LYS A 111 22.98 7.72 10.57
CA LYS A 111 22.35 8.74 9.74
C LYS A 111 22.18 8.19 8.33
N LYS A 112 20.99 8.36 7.78
CA LYS A 112 20.68 7.99 6.39
C LYS A 112 20.04 9.19 5.71
N THR A 113 20.56 9.56 4.54
CA THR A 113 19.94 10.50 3.61
C THR A 113 19.64 9.79 2.29
N SER A 114 19.08 10.50 1.31
CA SER A 114 18.90 9.95 -0.04
C SER A 114 20.23 9.65 -0.74
N SER A 115 21.30 10.39 -0.42
CA SER A 115 22.60 10.32 -1.10
C SER A 115 23.72 9.67 -0.28
N THR A 116 23.62 9.66 1.05
CA THR A 116 24.68 9.18 1.95
C THR A 116 24.15 8.37 3.13
N VAL A 117 25.01 7.51 3.68
CA VAL A 117 24.79 6.78 4.93
C VAL A 117 26.01 6.94 5.83
N THR A 118 25.80 7.12 7.13
CA THR A 118 26.86 7.28 8.13
C THR A 118 26.51 6.46 9.36
N ALA A 119 27.47 5.74 9.94
CA ALA A 119 27.30 5.09 11.23
C ALA A 119 28.64 4.93 11.94
N THR A 120 28.56 4.81 13.27
CA THR A 120 29.66 4.36 14.12
C THR A 120 29.44 2.89 14.47
N ALA A 121 30.30 2.00 13.98
CA ALA A 121 30.12 0.55 14.00
C ALA A 121 31.44 -0.19 14.22
N LYS A 122 31.40 -1.44 14.66
CA LYS A 122 32.61 -2.26 14.74
C LYS A 122 32.94 -2.87 13.38
N CYS A 123 34.23 -3.05 13.11
CA CYS A 123 34.64 -3.75 11.89
C CYS A 123 34.32 -5.25 12.02
N SER A 124 33.42 -5.73 11.15
CA SER A 124 33.05 -7.15 11.09
C SER A 124 33.77 -7.92 9.96
N CYS A 125 34.56 -7.24 9.14
CA CYS A 125 35.25 -7.86 7.99
C CYS A 125 36.78 -7.95 8.15
N GLY A 126 37.32 -7.49 9.28
CA GLY A 126 38.75 -7.49 9.57
C GLY A 126 39.58 -6.40 8.88
N ALA A 127 39.01 -5.66 7.91
CA ALA A 127 39.77 -4.69 7.12
C ALA A 127 40.26 -3.45 7.90
N CYS A 128 39.62 -3.12 9.04
CA CYS A 128 40.07 -2.03 9.91
C CYS A 128 41.24 -2.42 10.84
N GLY A 129 41.67 -3.68 10.87
CA GLY A 129 42.80 -4.16 11.69
C GLY A 129 42.53 -4.23 13.20
N ASN A 130 41.36 -3.80 13.68
CA ASN A 130 40.96 -3.90 15.08
C ASN A 130 39.44 -4.02 15.24
N TYR A 131 39.00 -4.45 16.44
CA TYR A 131 37.59 -4.61 16.79
C TYR A 131 37.02 -3.41 17.57
N ASN A 132 37.46 -2.20 17.21
CA ASN A 132 36.99 -0.94 17.78
C ASN A 132 35.85 -0.34 16.96
N TYR A 133 35.19 0.68 17.51
CA TYR A 133 34.19 1.47 16.80
C TYR A 133 34.84 2.44 15.81
N HIS A 134 34.37 2.41 14.57
CA HIS A 134 34.79 3.32 13.50
C HIS A 134 33.58 4.08 13.00
N THR A 135 33.73 5.38 12.79
CA THR A 135 32.70 6.19 12.13
C THR A 135 33.04 6.31 10.66
N ALA A 136 32.16 5.85 9.79
CA ALA A 136 32.35 5.94 8.35
C ALA A 136 31.10 6.45 7.65
N SER A 137 31.33 7.18 6.55
CA SER A 137 30.29 7.70 5.67
C SER A 137 30.49 7.13 4.27
N PHE A 138 29.38 6.72 3.65
CA PHE A 138 29.37 6.15 2.31
C PHE A 138 28.24 6.75 1.47
N LYS A 139 28.37 6.68 0.15
CA LYS A 139 27.23 6.94 -0.74
C LYS A 139 26.13 5.94 -0.41
N ASN A 140 24.88 6.40 -0.38
CA ASN A 140 23.70 5.54 -0.29
C ASN A 140 23.48 4.85 -1.65
N TYR A 141 24.39 3.96 -2.00
CA TYR A 141 24.46 3.28 -3.29
C TYR A 141 25.01 1.87 -3.09
N CYS A 142 24.34 0.89 -3.68
CA CYS A 142 24.76 -0.50 -3.66
C CYS A 142 25.60 -0.79 -4.91
N PRO A 143 26.92 -1.02 -4.79
CA PRO A 143 27.77 -1.39 -5.92
C PRO A 143 27.46 -2.80 -6.47
N HIS A 144 26.82 -3.67 -5.68
CA HIS A 144 26.42 -5.00 -6.12
C HIS A 144 25.35 -4.95 -7.23
N CYS A 145 24.25 -4.25 -6.97
CA CYS A 145 23.11 -4.19 -7.90
C CYS A 145 22.92 -2.81 -8.56
N HIS A 146 23.87 -1.90 -8.37
CA HIS A 146 23.91 -0.56 -8.96
C HIS A 146 22.70 0.34 -8.68
N LYS A 147 22.09 0.22 -7.50
CA LYS A 147 20.92 1.03 -7.08
C LYS A 147 21.29 2.05 -6.01
N SER A 148 20.77 3.26 -6.13
CA SER A 148 20.89 4.34 -5.14
C SER A 148 19.69 4.35 -4.17
N GLY A 149 19.87 4.90 -2.97
CA GLY A 149 18.80 5.04 -1.96
C GLY A 149 18.47 3.78 -1.16
N VAL A 150 19.13 2.66 -1.46
CA VAL A 150 18.73 1.30 -1.03
C VAL A 150 19.42 0.78 0.23
N LEU A 151 20.40 1.47 0.80
CA LEU A 151 21.06 0.98 2.01
C LEU A 151 20.14 1.15 3.23
N VAL A 152 19.99 0.09 4.00
CA VAL A 152 19.23 0.03 5.25
C VAL A 152 20.14 -0.43 6.38
N TRP A 153 19.91 0.11 7.58
CA TRP A 153 20.75 -0.17 8.73
C TRP A 153 20.36 -1.51 9.35
N ASN A 154 21.33 -2.43 9.39
CA ASN A 154 21.36 -3.65 10.20
C ASN A 154 20.01 -4.39 10.36
N PRO A 155 19.32 -4.75 9.27
CA PRO A 155 18.02 -5.42 9.34
C PRO A 155 18.11 -6.81 10.00
N LYS A 156 19.30 -7.42 10.01
CA LYS A 156 19.57 -8.74 10.61
C LYS A 156 19.93 -8.67 12.10
N GLY A 157 20.18 -7.47 12.64
CA GLY A 157 20.54 -7.30 14.05
C GLY A 157 21.95 -7.80 14.40
N THR A 158 22.87 -7.82 13.43
CA THR A 158 24.29 -8.16 13.58
C THR A 158 24.94 -7.31 14.68
N ALA A 159 25.76 -7.91 15.55
CA ALA A 159 26.29 -7.27 16.76
C ALA A 159 27.27 -6.11 16.49
N GLU A 160 27.87 -6.09 15.31
CA GLU A 160 28.86 -5.10 14.88
C GLU A 160 28.25 -3.93 14.11
N GLY A 161 27.00 -4.09 13.64
CA GLY A 161 26.34 -3.19 12.71
C GLY A 161 26.74 -3.43 11.26
N GLU A 162 25.81 -3.17 10.34
CA GLU A 162 26.02 -3.33 8.90
C GLU A 162 25.09 -2.44 8.08
N TRP A 163 25.51 -2.14 6.86
CA TRP A 163 24.63 -1.60 5.83
C TRP A 163 24.19 -2.73 4.92
N THR A 164 22.89 -2.97 4.79
CA THR A 164 22.35 -3.99 3.89
C THR A 164 21.62 -3.33 2.73
N CYS A 165 21.80 -3.83 1.51
CA CYS A 165 21.00 -3.38 0.38
C CYS A 165 19.59 -3.98 0.46
N SER A 166 18.57 -3.14 0.55
CA SER A 166 17.17 -3.59 0.57
C SER A 166 16.69 -4.20 -0.76
N SER A 167 17.44 -4.03 -1.85
CA SER A 167 17.05 -4.55 -3.17
C SER A 167 17.65 -5.91 -3.51
N CYS A 168 18.88 -6.21 -3.08
CA CYS A 168 19.56 -7.46 -3.42
C CYS A 168 20.08 -8.23 -2.20
N GLY A 169 19.95 -7.68 -1.00
CA GLY A 169 20.37 -8.35 0.24
C GLY A 169 21.89 -8.33 0.49
N ALA A 170 22.69 -7.69 -0.37
CA ALA A 170 24.12 -7.55 -0.15
C ALA A 170 24.42 -6.78 1.15
N ASP A 171 25.27 -7.34 2.00
CA ASP A 171 25.65 -6.77 3.28
C ASP A 171 27.05 -6.17 3.21
N TYR A 172 27.22 -5.01 3.83
CA TYR A 172 28.48 -4.27 3.85
C TYR A 172 28.86 -3.98 5.29
N CYS A 173 30.14 -4.17 5.61
CA CYS A 173 30.70 -3.75 6.89
C CYS A 173 30.50 -2.25 7.06
N ALA A 174 29.83 -1.84 8.15
CA ALA A 174 29.53 -0.44 8.39
C ALA A 174 30.77 0.41 8.74
N ALA A 175 31.88 -0.23 9.12
CA ALA A 175 33.14 0.46 9.47
C ALA A 175 34.00 0.82 8.24
N ASP A 176 34.05 -0.05 7.23
CA ASP A 176 34.98 0.10 6.09
C ASP A 176 34.31 0.03 4.72
N GLY A 177 33.05 -0.39 4.65
CA GLY A 177 32.25 -0.46 3.42
C GLY A 177 32.50 -1.71 2.58
N LYS A 178 33.32 -2.68 3.05
CA LYS A 178 33.55 -3.94 2.34
C LYS A 178 32.30 -4.82 2.35
N GLU A 179 31.92 -5.34 1.19
CA GLU A 179 30.89 -6.36 1.07
C GLU A 179 31.29 -7.64 1.83
N LYS A 180 30.37 -8.21 2.60
CA LYS A 180 30.57 -9.42 3.41
C LYS A 180 30.45 -10.69 2.55
N VAL A 181 31.27 -10.77 1.51
CA VAL A 181 31.42 -11.95 0.64
C VAL A 181 32.89 -12.36 0.58
N TYR A 182 33.13 -13.64 0.33
CA TYR A 182 34.48 -14.22 0.31
C TYR A 182 35.24 -13.88 -0.98
N SER A 183 34.59 -14.02 -2.14
CA SER A 183 35.19 -13.80 -3.46
C SER A 183 34.77 -12.47 -4.08
N SER A 184 35.74 -11.68 -4.53
CA SER A 184 35.54 -10.41 -5.25
C SER A 184 34.56 -9.43 -4.58
N PRO A 185 34.81 -9.05 -3.32
CA PRO A 185 33.94 -8.13 -2.59
C PRO A 185 33.91 -6.76 -3.26
N LYS A 186 32.72 -6.20 -3.41
CA LYS A 186 32.56 -4.80 -3.80
C LYS A 186 32.64 -3.90 -2.57
N TYR A 187 32.93 -2.63 -2.78
CA TYR A 187 33.09 -1.66 -1.70
C TYR A 187 32.13 -0.50 -1.87
N LEU A 188 31.52 -0.09 -0.77
CA LEU A 188 30.80 1.17 -0.71
C LEU A 188 31.79 2.32 -0.97
N THR A 189 31.36 3.30 -1.76
CA THR A 189 32.15 4.51 -2.03
C THR A 189 32.11 5.43 -0.81
N LYS A 190 33.27 5.72 -0.21
CA LYS A 190 33.40 6.68 0.90
C LYS A 190 33.02 8.10 0.47
N VAL A 191 32.57 8.91 1.44
CA VAL A 191 32.21 10.33 1.28
C VAL A 191 32.96 11.16 2.30
#